data_AF-A0A1H4W6L0-F1
#
_entry.id   AF-A0A1H4W6L0-F1
#
_cell.length_a   1.000
_cell.length_b   1.000
_cell.length_c   1.000
_cell.angle_alpha   90.00
_cell.angle_beta   90.00
_cell.angle_gamma   90.00
#
_symmetry.space_group_name_H-M   'P 1'
#
loop_
_entity.id
_entity.type
_entity.pdbx_description
1 polymer ?
#
loop_
_entity_poly.entity_id
_entity_poly.type
_entity_poly.pdbx_seq_one_letter_code
_entity_poly.pdbx_strand_id
1 'polypeptide(L)'
;MQRTTMLPENWWDLRAENVAGNAAAQDVVALRAENDQLRRALAGRAVIDQACGMVMVLAPCRRGPARNLLVDMARQCNTKLPDVAAAVVAAWEGEPLSRLMQRALRHALRRLYAEDRGCDSRLTDDPSGRGGP
;
A
#
# COMPACT_ATOMS: atom_id res chain seq x y z
N MET A 1 0.36 19.37 72.72
CA MET A 1 0.98 19.50 71.39
C MET A 1 0.03 18.95 70.35
N GLN A 2 -0.86 19.78 69.80
CA GLN A 2 -1.76 19.34 68.72
C GLN A 2 -1.06 19.56 67.37
N ARG A 3 -0.83 18.47 66.64
CA ARG A 3 -0.43 18.52 65.23
C ARG A 3 -1.69 18.62 64.40
N THR A 4 -2.09 19.85 64.10
CA THR A 4 -3.14 20.12 63.12
C THR A 4 -2.56 19.87 61.74
N THR A 5 -2.80 18.70 61.16
CA THR A 5 -2.63 18.49 59.72
C THR A 5 -3.77 19.22 59.03
N MET A 6 -3.53 20.48 58.67
CA MET A 6 -4.34 21.21 57.69
C MET A 6 -4.26 20.41 56.39
N LEU A 7 -5.27 19.55 56.15
CA LEU A 7 -5.54 19.00 54.83
C LEU A 7 -5.80 20.20 53.92
N PRO A 8 -5.00 20.43 52.87
CA PRO A 8 -5.21 21.59 52.02
C PRO A 8 -6.54 21.40 51.26
N GLU A 9 -7.39 22.42 51.28
CA GLU A 9 -8.76 22.40 50.72
C GLU A 9 -8.79 22.10 49.20
N ASN A 10 -7.65 22.08 48.53
CA ASN A 10 -7.50 21.89 47.07
C ASN A 10 -7.13 20.46 46.63
N TRP A 11 -7.18 19.47 47.52
CA TRP A 11 -6.81 18.08 47.17
C TRP A 11 -7.77 17.43 46.15
N TRP A 12 -8.97 17.98 45.99
CA TRP A 12 -9.95 17.55 44.99
C TRP A 12 -9.66 18.14 43.60
N ASP A 13 -9.28 19.42 43.54
CA ASP A 13 -8.96 20.13 42.30
C ASP A 13 -7.70 19.58 41.64
N LEU A 14 -6.64 19.34 42.43
CA LEU A 14 -5.42 18.69 41.95
C LEU A 14 -5.67 17.29 41.37
N ARG A 15 -6.65 16.55 41.91
CA ARG A 15 -7.02 15.23 41.39
C ARG A 15 -7.82 15.33 40.11
N ALA A 16 -8.76 16.28 40.01
CA ALA A 16 -9.54 16.53 38.82
C ALA A 16 -8.65 17.02 37.66
N GLU A 17 -7.72 17.94 37.93
CA GLU A 17 -6.71 18.41 36.98
C GLU A 17 -5.80 17.27 36.52
N ASN A 18 -5.38 16.39 37.42
CA ASN A 18 -4.51 15.26 37.09
C ASN A 18 -5.26 14.17 36.29
N VAL A 19 -6.55 13.95 36.58
CA VAL A 19 -7.41 13.04 35.80
C VAL A 19 -7.69 13.60 34.41
N ALA A 20 -8.01 14.89 34.29
CA ALA A 20 -8.20 15.56 33.01
C ALA A 20 -6.90 15.59 32.19
N GLY A 21 -5.77 15.87 32.83
CA GLY A 21 -4.44 15.82 32.23
C GLY A 21 -4.07 14.42 31.75
N ASN A 22 -4.41 13.38 32.52
CA ASN A 22 -4.20 11.98 32.13
C ASN A 22 -5.12 11.57 30.96
N ALA A 23 -6.38 11.97 30.96
CA ALA A 23 -7.30 11.72 29.84
C ALA A 23 -6.81 12.39 28.55
N ALA A 24 -6.41 13.67 28.62
CA ALA A 24 -5.82 14.38 27.49
C ALA A 24 -4.51 13.72 27.01
N ALA A 25 -3.67 13.23 27.92
CA ALA A 25 -2.47 12.49 27.57
C ALA A 25 -2.77 11.14 26.88
N GLN A 26 -3.81 10.43 27.33
CA GLN A 26 -4.28 9.19 26.72
C GLN A 26 -4.81 9.42 25.29
N ASP A 27 -5.59 10.48 25.09
CA ASP A 27 -6.10 10.87 23.77
C ASP A 27 -4.96 11.21 22.80
N VAL A 28 -3.95 11.94 23.26
CA VAL A 28 -2.76 12.25 22.45
C VAL A 28 -2.00 10.98 22.06
N VAL A 29 -1.89 9.99 22.94
CA VAL A 29 -1.26 8.69 22.63
C VAL A 29 -2.07 7.92 21.59
N ALA A 30 -3.39 7.86 21.75
CA ALA A 30 -4.28 7.18 20.80
C ALA A 30 -4.21 7.82 19.41
N LEU A 31 -4.28 9.15 19.34
CA LEU A 31 -4.18 9.89 18.08
C LEU A 31 -2.81 9.73 17.41
N ARG A 32 -1.71 9.66 18.17
CA ARG A 32 -0.38 9.36 17.61
C ARG A 32 -0.32 7.96 17.03
N ALA A 33 -0.87 6.97 17.73
CA ALA A 33 -0.91 5.59 17.24
C ALA A 33 -1.73 5.46 15.95
N GLU A 34 -2.88 6.14 15.87
CA GLU A 34 -3.70 6.21 14.66
C GLU A 34 -2.97 6.92 13.52
N ASN A 35 -2.33 8.06 13.80
CA ASN A 35 -1.56 8.80 12.80
C ASN A 35 -0.42 7.94 12.23
N ASP A 36 0.29 7.20 13.08
CA ASP A 36 1.34 6.29 12.66
C ASP A 36 0.80 5.11 11.83
N GLN A 37 -0.37 4.58 12.18
CA GLN A 37 -1.04 3.54 11.39
C GLN A 37 -1.43 4.07 10.00
N LEU A 38 -2.02 5.26 9.93
CA LEU A 38 -2.40 5.91 8.68
C LEU A 38 -1.19 6.24 7.82
N ARG A 39 -0.11 6.75 8.42
CA ARG A 39 1.17 6.99 7.73
C ARG A 39 1.73 5.71 7.12
N ARG A 40 1.74 4.61 7.86
CA ARG A 40 2.16 3.30 7.33
C ARG A 40 1.27 2.83 6.18
N ALA A 41 -0.05 3.02 6.30
CA ALA A 41 -0.98 2.66 5.24
C ALA A 41 -0.78 3.50 3.96
N LEU A 42 -0.56 4.81 4.11
CA LEU A 42 -0.29 5.72 3.00
C LEU A 42 1.08 5.45 2.35
N ALA A 43 2.12 5.21 3.15
CA ALA A 43 3.45 4.86 2.64
C ALA A 43 3.39 3.57 1.79
N GLY A 44 2.66 2.55 2.27
CA GLY A 44 2.41 1.32 1.51
C GLY A 44 1.65 1.56 0.20
N ARG A 45 0.70 2.49 0.18
CA ARG A 45 -0.03 2.85 -1.05
C ARG A 45 0.83 3.62 -2.04
N ALA A 46 1.64 4.57 -1.56
CA ALA A 46 2.52 5.38 -2.38
C ALA A 46 3.57 4.52 -3.12
N VAL A 47 4.22 3.59 -2.42
CA VAL A 47 5.22 2.71 -3.05
C VAL A 47 4.59 1.77 -4.09
N ILE A 48 3.37 1.27 -3.82
CA ILE A 48 2.64 0.44 -4.79
C ILE A 48 2.29 1.26 -6.04
N ASP A 49 1.84 2.49 -5.87
CA ASP A 49 1.46 3.35 -6.99
C ASP A 49 2.68 3.76 -7.83
N GLN A 50 3.83 4.02 -7.20
CA GLN A 50 5.10 4.28 -7.88
C GLN A 50 5.56 3.06 -8.69
N ALA A 51 5.55 1.87 -8.08
CA ALA A 51 5.90 0.62 -8.76
C ALA A 51 4.95 0.34 -9.94
N CYS A 52 3.64 0.61 -9.79
CA CYS A 52 2.69 0.50 -10.89
C CYS A 52 3.09 1.43 -12.05
N GLY A 53 3.45 2.68 -11.77
CA GLY A 53 3.92 3.63 -12.78
C GLY A 53 5.16 3.13 -13.53
N MET A 54 6.15 2.58 -12.81
CA MET A 54 7.34 1.99 -13.42
C MET A 54 7.01 0.80 -14.31
N VAL A 55 6.12 -0.09 -13.86
CA VAL A 55 5.65 -1.23 -14.66
C VAL A 55 4.94 -0.74 -15.94
N MET A 56 4.10 0.28 -15.84
CA MET A 56 3.39 0.86 -17.00
C MET A 56 4.36 1.45 -18.04
N VAL A 57 5.52 1.96 -17.60
CA VAL A 57 6.58 2.45 -18.51
C VAL A 57 7.30 1.29 -19.19
N LEU A 58 7.61 0.21 -18.45
CA LEU A 58 8.34 -0.95 -18.99
C LEU A 58 7.50 -1.84 -19.90
N ALA A 59 6.26 -2.06 -19.50
CA ALA A 59 5.29 -2.87 -20.22
C ALA A 59 4.05 -2.00 -20.41
N PRO A 60 3.91 -1.33 -21.57
CA PRO A 60 2.80 -0.42 -21.84
C PRO A 60 1.46 -1.10 -21.53
N CYS A 61 0.87 -0.75 -20.39
CA CYS A 61 -0.38 -1.32 -19.91
C CYS A 61 -1.10 -0.30 -19.04
N ARG A 62 -2.39 -0.54 -18.78
CA ARG A 62 -3.18 0.29 -17.86
C ARG A 62 -2.80 -0.02 -16.40
N ARG A 63 -3.16 0.88 -15.49
CA ARG A 63 -2.87 0.75 -14.04
C ARG A 63 -3.40 -0.56 -13.43
N GLY A 64 -4.58 -1.02 -13.84
CA GLY A 64 -5.17 -2.28 -13.36
C GLY A 64 -4.28 -3.49 -13.63
N PRO A 65 -3.94 -3.78 -14.89
CA PRO A 65 -2.97 -4.81 -15.26
C PRO A 65 -1.60 -4.66 -14.59
N ALA A 66 -1.06 -3.43 -14.48
CA ALA A 66 0.21 -3.19 -13.78
C ALA A 66 0.15 -3.62 -12.30
N ARG A 67 -0.94 -3.27 -11.60
CA ARG A 67 -1.15 -3.70 -10.22
C ARG A 67 -1.33 -5.20 -10.10
N ASN A 68 -2.06 -5.83 -11.02
CA ASN A 68 -2.26 -7.28 -11.04
C ASN A 68 -0.93 -8.00 -11.23
N LEU A 69 -0.05 -7.51 -12.10
CA LEU A 69 1.31 -8.03 -12.28
C LEU A 69 2.10 -8.03 -10.96
N LEU A 70 2.07 -6.94 -10.19
CA LEU A 70 2.72 -6.88 -8.88
C LEU A 70 2.08 -7.84 -7.85
N VAL A 71 0.76 -7.99 -7.88
CA VAL A 71 0.03 -8.97 -7.04
C VAL A 71 0.43 -10.40 -7.39
N ASP A 72 0.58 -10.72 -8.67
CA ASP A 72 1.03 -12.04 -9.12
C ASP A 72 2.45 -12.34 -8.65
N MET A 73 3.34 -11.35 -8.73
CA MET A 73 4.69 -11.46 -8.18
C MET A 73 4.67 -11.71 -6.67
N ALA A 74 3.85 -10.97 -5.92
CA ALA A 74 3.70 -11.13 -4.48
C ALA A 74 3.19 -12.52 -4.10
N ARG A 75 2.19 -13.03 -4.82
CA ARG A 75 1.68 -14.40 -4.63
C ARG A 75 2.75 -15.44 -4.91
N GLN A 76 3.47 -15.31 -6.03
CA GLN A 76 4.48 -16.29 -6.43
C GLN A 76 5.73 -16.27 -5.53
N CYS A 77 6.06 -15.12 -4.95
CA CYS A 77 7.15 -15.00 -3.98
C CYS A 77 6.71 -15.26 -2.54
N ASN A 78 5.42 -15.45 -2.27
CA ASN A 78 4.83 -15.51 -0.93
C ASN A 78 5.25 -14.32 -0.05
N THR A 79 5.28 -13.12 -0.62
CA THR A 79 5.67 -11.86 0.03
C THR A 79 4.54 -10.85 -0.02
N LYS A 80 4.60 -9.81 0.81
CA LYS A 80 3.56 -8.78 0.80
C LYS A 80 3.74 -7.88 -0.42
N LEU A 81 2.63 -7.36 -0.94
CA LEU A 81 2.62 -6.46 -2.10
C LEU A 81 3.49 -5.19 -1.90
N PRO A 82 3.48 -4.50 -0.74
CA PRO A 82 4.38 -3.36 -0.51
C PRO A 82 5.87 -3.72 -0.61
N ASP A 83 6.27 -4.90 -0.12
CA ASP A 83 7.68 -5.35 -0.17
C ASP A 83 8.12 -5.62 -1.62
N VAL A 84 7.22 -6.20 -2.42
CA VAL A 84 7.45 -6.41 -3.86
C VAL A 84 7.54 -5.08 -4.59
N ALA A 85 6.64 -4.14 -4.29
CA ALA A 85 6.67 -2.82 -4.88
C ALA A 85 7.96 -2.07 -4.53
N ALA A 86 8.39 -2.12 -3.28
CA ALA A 86 9.66 -1.54 -2.82
C ALA A 86 10.86 -2.14 -3.56
N ALA A 87 10.91 -3.47 -3.72
CA ALA A 87 11.99 -4.11 -4.46
C ALA A 87 11.99 -3.74 -5.96
N VAL A 88 10.81 -3.56 -6.58
CA VAL A 88 10.71 -3.09 -7.96
C VAL A 88 11.22 -1.64 -8.10
N VAL A 89 10.89 -0.78 -7.13
CA VAL A 89 11.41 0.59 -7.07
C VAL A 89 12.93 0.59 -6.88
N ALA A 90 13.45 -0.18 -5.93
CA ALA A 90 14.88 -0.30 -5.69
C ALA A 90 15.62 -0.85 -6.92
N ALA A 91 15.01 -1.77 -7.66
CA ALA A 91 15.57 -2.28 -8.92
C ALA A 91 15.63 -1.27 -10.04
N TRP A 92 14.71 -0.31 -10.05
CA TRP A 92 14.81 0.85 -10.93
C TRP A 92 15.99 1.76 -10.56
N GLU A 93 16.33 1.83 -9.28
CA GLU A 93 17.45 2.60 -8.73
C GLU A 93 18.81 1.88 -8.82
N GLY A 94 18.82 0.64 -9.35
CA GLY A 94 20.03 -0.14 -9.60
C GLY A 94 20.26 -1.31 -8.63
N GLU A 95 19.38 -1.53 -7.65
CA GLU A 95 19.48 -2.68 -6.74
C GLU A 95 18.91 -3.96 -7.37
N PRO A 96 19.68 -5.04 -7.53
CA PRO A 96 19.19 -6.21 -8.24
C PRO A 96 18.05 -6.91 -7.48
N LEU A 97 16.95 -7.22 -8.18
CA LEU A 97 15.91 -8.10 -7.66
C LEU A 97 16.48 -9.46 -7.28
N SER A 98 15.93 -10.09 -6.24
CA SER A 98 16.24 -11.48 -5.91
C SER A 98 15.90 -12.42 -7.08
N ARG A 99 16.60 -13.55 -7.21
CA ARG A 99 16.35 -14.53 -8.30
C ARG A 99 14.90 -15.01 -8.36
N LEU A 100 14.26 -15.15 -7.19
CA LEU A 100 12.84 -15.53 -7.10
C LEU A 100 11.94 -14.44 -7.70
N MET A 101 12.17 -13.18 -7.34
CA MET A 101 11.41 -12.04 -7.87
C MET A 101 11.66 -11.81 -9.35
N GLN A 102 12.89 -12.02 -9.85
CA GLN A 102 13.19 -11.99 -11.28
C GLN A 102 12.43 -13.08 -12.06
N ARG A 103 12.29 -14.28 -11.49
CA ARG A 103 11.49 -15.36 -12.09
C ARG A 103 10.01 -14.99 -12.09
N ALA A 104 9.50 -14.44 -10.98
CA ALA A 104 8.12 -14.03 -10.85
C ALA A 104 7.77 -12.89 -11.82
N LEU A 105 8.63 -11.88 -11.95
CA LEU A 105 8.47 -10.79 -12.91
C LEU A 105 8.39 -11.30 -14.35
N ARG A 106 9.31 -12.19 -14.75
CA ARG A 106 9.28 -12.81 -16.09
C ARG A 106 8.01 -13.62 -16.33
N HIS A 107 7.51 -14.33 -15.33
CA HIS A 107 6.26 -15.09 -15.44
C HIS A 107 5.05 -14.15 -15.58
N ALA A 108 4.98 -13.10 -14.75
CA ALA A 108 3.87 -12.15 -14.77
C ALA A 108 3.84 -11.31 -16.06
N LEU A 109 5.00 -10.88 -16.58
CA LEU A 109 5.09 -10.20 -17.88
C LEU A 109 4.60 -11.08 -19.04
N ARG A 110 4.97 -12.37 -19.06
CA ARG A 110 4.47 -13.30 -20.08
C ARG A 110 2.95 -13.43 -20.03
N ARG A 111 2.36 -13.47 -18.84
CA ARG A 111 0.91 -13.53 -18.67
C ARG A 111 0.24 -12.25 -19.16
N LEU A 112 0.78 -11.09 -18.79
CA LEU A 112 0.29 -9.78 -19.24
C LEU A 112 0.23 -9.70 -20.78
N TYR A 113 1.31 -10.06 -21.48
CA TYR A 113 1.33 -10.02 -22.94
C TYR A 113 0.44 -11.08 -23.61
N ALA A 114 0.22 -12.23 -22.96
CA ALA A 114 -0.72 -13.23 -23.46
C ALA A 114 -2.18 -12.74 -23.36
N GLU A 115 -2.52 -12.05 -22.26
CA GLU A 115 -3.84 -11.46 -22.04
C GLU A 115 -4.12 -10.30 -23.02
N ASP A 116 -3.11 -9.47 -23.32
CA ASP A 116 -3.23 -8.35 -24.26
C ASP A 116 -3.48 -8.82 -25.71
N ARG A 117 -2.76 -9.84 -26.17
CA ARG A 117 -2.99 -10.46 -27.50
C ARG A 117 -4.38 -11.09 -27.65
N GLY A 118 -4.97 -11.57 -26.55
CA GLY A 118 -6.32 -12.16 -26.56
C GLY A 118 -7.46 -11.12 -26.63
N CYS A 119 -7.18 -9.85 -26.28
CA CYS A 119 -8.13 -8.75 -26.45
C CYS A 119 -8.17 -8.25 -27.90
N ASP A 120 -7.02 -8.17 -28.58
CA ASP A 120 -6.95 -7.76 -29.99
C ASP A 120 -7.68 -8.73 -30.94
N SER A 121 -7.62 -10.04 -30.66
CA SER A 121 -8.30 -11.05 -31.49
C SER A 121 -9.83 -11.02 -31.37
N ARG A 122 -10.40 -10.38 -30.35
CA ARG A 122 -11.87 -10.26 -30.17
C ARG A 122 -12.47 -9.04 -30.89
N LEU A 123 -11.64 -8.09 -31.31
CA LEU A 123 -12.06 -6.89 -32.04
C LEU A 123 -12.10 -7.12 -33.56
N THR A 124 -11.46 -8.18 -34.06
CA THR A 124 -11.45 -8.53 -35.49
C THR A 124 -12.67 -9.34 -35.94
N ASP A 125 -13.53 -9.76 -35.01
CA ASP A 125 -14.80 -10.43 -35.31
C ASP A 125 -15.93 -9.39 -35.42
N ASP A 126 -15.86 -8.47 -36.40
CA ASP A 126 -17.04 -7.68 -36.80
C ASP A 126 -17.72 -8.36 -38.00
N PRO A 127 -18.96 -8.86 -37.86
CA PRO A 127 -19.72 -9.44 -38.96
C PRO A 127 -20.36 -8.34 -39.82
N SER A 128 -19.56 -7.56 -40.53
CA SER A 128 -20.07 -6.49 -41.40
C SER A 128 -19.57 -6.62 -42.84
N GLY A 129 -20.38 -7.29 -43.66
CA GLY A 129 -20.38 -7.20 -45.12
C GLY A 129 -21.08 -8.42 -45.75
N ARG A 130 -22.11 -8.32 -46.58
CA ARG A 130 -22.67 -7.22 -47.37
C ARG A 130 -24.12 -7.56 -47.72
N GLY A 131 -24.97 -6.54 -47.72
CA GLY A 131 -26.09 -6.48 -48.64
C GLY A 131 -25.62 -6.05 -50.04
N GLY A 132 -26.34 -6.54 -51.05
CA GLY A 132 -26.44 -5.98 -52.40
C GLY A 132 -25.94 -6.90 -53.53
N PRO A 133 -26.57 -6.90 -54.73
CA PRO A 133 -27.68 -6.06 -55.20
C PRO A 133 -29.07 -6.72 -55.13
#